data_AF-A0A127P7F6-F1
#
_entry.id   AF-A0A127P7F6-F1
#
_cell.length_a   1.000
_cell.length_b   1.000
_cell.length_c   1.000
_cell.angle_alpha   90.00
_cell.angle_beta   90.00
_cell.angle_gamma   90.00
#
_symmetry.space_group_name_H-M   'P 1'
#
loop_
_entity.id
_entity.type
_entity.pdbx_description
1 polymer ?
#
loop_
_entity_poly.entity_id
_entity_poly.type
_entity_poly.pdbx_seq_one_letter_code
_entity_poly.pdbx_strand_id
1 'polypeptide(L)'
;MAKNILLLNGPNLNLLGTREPEVYGSTSLSDIEQAARVQATAAGARLEHFQSNHEGALIDRIHAAKAEGVDAIVINPGGLTHTSVALRDALSGVAIRFVEVHISNIHQREAFRHHSYLSDVAVGVICGLGVDGYHAAIDFAIKKL
;
A
#
# COMPACT_ATOMS: atom_id res chain seq x y z
N MET A 1 10.73 4.21 -14.30
CA MET A 1 9.54 3.45 -14.73
C MET A 1 9.67 2.07 -14.15
N ALA A 2 8.91 1.81 -13.09
CA ALA A 2 8.98 0.60 -12.31
C ALA A 2 8.47 -0.57 -13.15
N LYS A 3 9.25 -1.63 -13.19
CA LYS A 3 8.94 -2.88 -13.88
C LYS A 3 8.69 -4.01 -12.89
N ASN A 4 9.12 -3.86 -11.64
CA ASN A 4 8.86 -4.78 -10.54
C ASN A 4 8.27 -4.00 -9.35
N ILE A 5 6.98 -4.18 -9.10
CA ILE A 5 6.22 -3.43 -8.08
C ILE A 5 5.78 -4.39 -6.98
N LEU A 6 5.88 -3.93 -5.73
CA LEU A 6 5.32 -4.63 -4.58
C LEU A 6 4.13 -3.86 -4.01
N LEU A 7 2.98 -4.51 -3.94
CA LEU A 7 1.79 -4.03 -3.26
C LEU A 7 1.72 -4.60 -1.84
N LEU A 8 1.77 -3.74 -0.83
CA LEU A 8 1.69 -4.10 0.58
C LEU A 8 0.36 -3.68 1.20
N ASN A 9 -0.29 -4.61 1.90
CA ASN A 9 -1.51 -4.35 2.65
C ASN A 9 -1.30 -4.71 4.13
N GLY A 10 -1.51 -3.73 4.99
CA GLY A 10 -1.36 -3.86 6.43
C GLY A 10 -2.54 -4.57 7.12
N PRO A 11 -2.60 -4.45 8.46
CA PRO A 11 -3.56 -5.18 9.25
C PRO A 11 -5.03 -4.83 8.93
N ASN A 12 -5.88 -5.85 9.05
CA ASN A 12 -7.34 -5.83 8.86
C ASN A 12 -7.83 -5.62 7.41
N LEU A 13 -6.96 -5.32 6.45
CA LEU A 13 -7.37 -5.17 5.04
C LEU A 13 -7.83 -6.49 4.43
N ASN A 14 -7.44 -7.64 4.99
CA ASN A 14 -7.98 -8.95 4.62
C ASN A 14 -9.49 -9.10 4.90
N LEU A 15 -10.10 -8.18 5.65
CA LEU A 15 -11.54 -8.18 5.95
C LEU A 15 -12.37 -7.35 4.95
N LEU A 16 -11.74 -6.71 3.96
CA LEU A 16 -12.45 -5.98 2.91
C LEU A 16 -13.48 -6.88 2.21
N GLY A 17 -14.64 -6.32 1.86
CA GLY A 17 -15.79 -7.04 1.30
C GLY A 17 -16.65 -7.79 2.32
N THR A 18 -16.17 -8.01 3.55
CA THR A 18 -16.94 -8.68 4.62
C THR A 18 -17.28 -7.78 5.82
N ARG A 19 -16.55 -6.67 5.99
CA ARG A 19 -16.70 -5.73 7.10
C ARG A 19 -17.23 -4.37 6.63
N GLU A 20 -18.27 -3.87 7.31
CA GLU A 20 -18.82 -2.52 7.11
C GLU A 20 -18.97 -2.14 5.62
N PRO A 21 -19.71 -2.93 4.81
CA PRO A 21 -19.76 -2.76 3.35
C PRO A 21 -20.31 -1.39 2.91
N GLU A 22 -21.08 -0.72 3.77
CA GLU A 22 -21.56 0.65 3.56
C GLU A 22 -20.42 1.69 3.58
N VAL A 23 -19.31 1.39 4.26
CA VAL A 23 -18.14 2.28 4.42
C VAL A 23 -17.01 1.92 3.44
N TYR A 24 -16.77 0.63 3.21
CA TYR A 24 -15.62 0.15 2.42
C TYR A 24 -15.99 -0.46 1.06
N GLY A 25 -17.30 -0.59 0.75
CA GLY A 25 -17.80 -1.27 -0.44
C GLY A 25 -17.76 -2.80 -0.32
N SER A 26 -18.23 -3.48 -1.37
CA SER A 26 -18.24 -4.94 -1.46
C SER A 26 -16.96 -5.53 -2.10
N THR A 27 -16.02 -4.69 -2.49
CA THR A 27 -14.76 -5.12 -3.12
C THR A 27 -13.88 -5.82 -2.08
N SER A 28 -13.48 -7.06 -2.35
CA SER A 28 -12.58 -7.81 -1.49
C SER A 28 -11.12 -7.38 -1.71
N LEU A 29 -10.24 -7.72 -0.77
CA LEU A 29 -8.81 -7.51 -0.97
C LEU A 29 -8.29 -8.26 -2.20
N SER A 30 -8.77 -9.49 -2.42
CA SER A 30 -8.38 -10.30 -3.58
C SER A 30 -8.76 -9.63 -4.90
N ASP A 31 -9.89 -8.91 -4.95
CA ASP A 31 -10.30 -8.17 -6.15
C ASP A 31 -9.33 -7.01 -6.44
N ILE A 32 -8.91 -6.28 -5.39
CA ILE A 32 -7.93 -5.19 -5.50
C ILE A 32 -6.59 -5.73 -6.00
N GLU A 33 -6.09 -6.82 -5.39
CA GLU A 33 -4.82 -7.44 -5.75
C GLU A 33 -4.82 -7.97 -7.19
N GLN A 34 -5.92 -8.58 -7.62
CA GLN A 34 -6.07 -9.05 -8.99
C GLN A 34 -6.14 -7.89 -9.99
N ALA A 35 -6.90 -6.84 -9.68
CA ALA A 35 -6.99 -5.65 -10.53
C ALA A 35 -5.65 -4.93 -10.66
N ALA A 36 -4.89 -4.82 -9.56
CA ALA A 36 -3.54 -4.30 -9.52
C ALA A 36 -2.58 -5.09 -10.43
N ARG A 37 -2.63 -6.43 -10.34
CA ARG A 37 -1.81 -7.31 -11.19
C ARG A 37 -2.14 -7.18 -12.66
N VAL A 38 -3.44 -7.11 -13.01
CA VAL A 38 -3.88 -6.90 -14.40
C VAL A 38 -3.39 -5.56 -14.92
N GLN A 39 -3.52 -4.48 -14.14
CA GLN A 39 -3.05 -3.14 -14.52
C GLN A 39 -1.53 -3.11 -14.79
N ALA A 40 -0.73 -3.68 -13.89
CA ALA A 40 0.71 -3.74 -14.07
C ALA A 40 1.10 -4.57 -15.30
N THR A 41 0.49 -5.74 -15.47
CA THR A 41 0.75 -6.63 -16.62
C THR A 41 0.43 -5.95 -17.94
N ALA A 42 -0.69 -5.22 -18.03
CA ALA A 42 -1.08 -4.47 -19.21
C ALA A 42 -0.05 -3.39 -19.62
N ALA A 43 0.71 -2.87 -18.64
CA ALA A 43 1.80 -1.91 -18.86
C ALA A 43 3.18 -2.57 -19.04
N GLY A 44 3.24 -3.90 -19.14
CA GLY A 44 4.49 -4.66 -19.24
C GLY A 44 5.35 -4.55 -17.99
N ALA A 45 4.73 -4.48 -16.82
CA ALA A 45 5.36 -4.55 -15.50
C ALA A 45 4.86 -5.80 -14.76
N ARG A 46 5.63 -6.23 -13.75
CA ARG A 46 5.28 -7.29 -12.82
C ARG A 46 4.85 -6.65 -11.50
N LEU A 47 3.79 -7.19 -10.91
CA LEU A 47 3.34 -6.80 -9.57
C LEU A 47 3.17 -8.04 -8.71
N GLU A 48 3.82 -8.04 -7.55
CA GLU A 48 3.54 -8.95 -6.45
C GLU A 48 2.74 -8.23 -5.37
N HIS A 49 1.98 -8.99 -4.59
CA HIS A 49 1.24 -8.46 -3.45
C HIS A 49 1.55 -9.26 -2.20
N PHE A 50 1.45 -8.61 -1.04
CA PHE A 50 1.57 -9.26 0.26
C PHE A 50 0.70 -8.54 1.29
N GLN A 51 -0.03 -9.32 2.09
CA GLN A 51 -0.84 -8.82 3.19
C GLN A 51 -0.42 -9.50 4.48
N SER A 52 -0.37 -8.73 5.58
CA SER A 52 -0.23 -9.32 6.90
C SER A 52 -0.84 -8.47 8.00
N ASN A 53 -1.35 -9.15 9.04
CA ASN A 53 -1.74 -8.56 10.31
C ASN A 53 -0.56 -8.39 11.28
N HIS A 54 0.61 -8.94 10.94
CA HIS A 54 1.81 -8.92 11.76
C HIS A 54 2.82 -7.90 11.21
N GLU A 55 3.14 -6.89 12.02
CA GLU A 55 4.07 -5.82 11.65
C GLU A 55 5.44 -6.37 11.22
N GLY A 56 6.00 -7.32 11.99
CA GLY A 56 7.27 -7.96 11.65
C GLY A 56 7.27 -8.63 10.27
N ALA A 57 6.16 -9.25 9.87
CA ALA A 57 6.06 -9.88 8.55
C ALA A 57 6.05 -8.86 7.40
N LEU A 58 5.47 -7.67 7.60
CA LEU A 58 5.55 -6.57 6.63
C LEU A 58 6.98 -6.04 6.53
N ILE A 59 7.66 -5.89 7.67
CA ILE A 59 9.07 -5.46 7.73
C ILE A 59 9.97 -6.47 7.00
N ASP A 60 9.81 -7.76 7.27
CA ASP A 60 10.58 -8.82 6.59
C ASP A 60 10.32 -8.83 5.09
N ARG A 61 9.07 -8.62 4.66
CA ARG A 61 8.73 -8.51 3.24
C ARG A 61 9.38 -7.30 2.59
N ILE A 62 9.46 -6.16 3.29
CA ILE A 62 10.15 -4.94 2.81
C ILE A 62 11.65 -5.21 2.66
N HIS A 63 12.29 -5.87 3.61
CA HIS A 63 13.71 -6.24 3.50
C HIS A 63 13.96 -7.19 2.30
N ALA A 64 13.10 -8.20 2.13
CA ALA A 64 13.19 -9.13 1.00
C ALA A 64 13.06 -8.41 -0.36
N ALA A 65 12.17 -7.42 -0.46
CA ALA A 65 11.94 -6.64 -1.68
C ALA A 65 13.21 -6.02 -2.26
N LYS A 66 14.14 -5.59 -1.40
CA LYS A 66 15.44 -5.06 -1.83
C LYS A 66 16.31 -6.10 -2.51
N ALA A 67 16.38 -7.31 -1.95
CA ALA A 67 17.14 -8.40 -2.52
C ALA A 67 16.52 -8.91 -3.83
N GLU A 68 15.20 -8.81 -3.96
CA GLU A 68 14.44 -9.20 -5.15
C GLU A 68 14.49 -8.16 -6.29
N GLY A 69 15.08 -6.99 -6.06
CA GLY A 69 15.12 -5.91 -7.04
C GLY A 69 13.74 -5.32 -7.33
N VAL A 70 12.94 -5.07 -6.28
CA VAL A 70 11.69 -4.30 -6.39
C VAL A 70 12.02 -2.83 -6.64
N ASP A 71 11.43 -2.26 -7.68
CA ASP A 71 11.66 -0.87 -8.11
C ASP A 71 10.85 0.14 -7.28
N ALA A 72 9.62 -0.24 -6.93
CA ALA A 72 8.67 0.62 -6.22
C ALA A 72 7.71 -0.17 -5.33
N ILE A 73 7.27 0.46 -4.24
CA ILE A 73 6.27 -0.08 -3.32
C ILE A 73 5.00 0.77 -3.38
N VAL A 74 3.84 0.13 -3.43
CA VAL A 74 2.56 0.76 -3.10
C VAL A 74 2.10 0.14 -1.78
N ILE A 75 1.82 0.94 -0.77
CA ILE A 75 1.47 0.44 0.57
C ILE A 75 0.22 1.09 1.12
N ASN A 76 -0.74 0.27 1.55
CA ASN A 76 -1.76 0.68 2.50
C ASN A 76 -1.42 0.09 3.88
N PRO A 77 -0.94 0.89 4.85
CA PRO A 77 -0.44 0.37 6.12
C PRO A 77 -1.57 -0.08 7.06
N GLY A 78 -2.84 0.17 6.73
CA GLY A 78 -3.95 0.00 7.66
C GLY A 78 -3.71 0.83 8.92
N GLY A 79 -3.93 0.24 10.10
CA GLY A 79 -3.70 0.94 11.37
C GLY A 79 -2.24 1.32 11.64
N LEU A 80 -1.27 0.66 10.99
CA LEU A 80 0.16 0.85 11.29
C LEU A 80 0.69 2.20 10.85
N THR A 81 0.01 2.89 9.93
CA THR A 81 0.40 4.25 9.51
C THR A 81 0.48 5.19 10.71
N HIS A 82 -0.37 5.00 11.71
CA HIS A 82 -0.50 5.88 12.88
C HIS A 82 0.37 5.45 14.07
N THR A 83 1.05 4.30 13.99
CA THR A 83 1.73 3.70 15.17
C THR A 83 3.15 3.22 14.89
N SER A 84 3.46 2.83 13.66
CA SER A 84 4.67 2.05 13.37
C SER A 84 5.82 2.90 12.85
N VAL A 85 6.71 3.28 13.77
CA VAL A 85 8.04 3.81 13.43
C VAL A 85 8.92 2.70 12.83
N ALA A 86 8.75 1.44 13.25
CA ALA A 86 9.56 0.33 12.72
C ALA A 86 9.28 0.06 11.24
N LEU A 87 8.03 0.17 10.78
CA LEU A 87 7.67 0.05 9.37
C LEU A 87 8.22 1.22 8.55
N ARG A 88 8.18 2.44 9.09
CA ARG A 88 8.81 3.64 8.50
C ARG A 88 10.32 3.42 8.31
N ASP A 89 11.00 2.91 9.33
CA ASP A 89 12.45 2.70 9.30
C ASP A 89 12.83 1.56 8.35
N ALA A 90 12.00 0.51 8.23
CA ALA A 90 12.19 -0.54 7.23
C ALA A 90 12.13 0.02 5.80
N LEU A 91 11.11 0.82 5.47
CA LEU A 91 10.98 1.47 4.16
C LEU A 91 12.16 2.40 3.87
N SER A 92 12.56 3.21 4.86
CA SER A 92 13.68 4.15 4.74
C SER A 92 15.02 3.42 4.58
N GLY A 93 15.23 2.33 5.32
CA GLY A 93 16.47 1.55 5.29
C GLY A 93 16.68 0.79 3.99
N VAL A 94 15.61 0.29 3.36
CA VAL A 94 15.74 -0.32 2.03
C VAL A 94 15.93 0.71 0.92
N ALA A 95 15.44 1.94 1.12
CA ALA A 95 15.48 3.06 0.19
C ALA A 95 14.74 2.80 -1.15
N ILE A 96 13.70 1.95 -1.12
CA ILE A 96 12.77 1.75 -2.23
C ILE A 96 11.72 2.84 -2.17
N ARG A 97 11.50 3.55 -3.27
CA ARG A 97 10.48 4.60 -3.34
C ARG A 97 9.08 4.01 -3.19
N PHE A 98 8.23 4.67 -2.42
CA PHE A 98 6.89 4.15 -2.17
C PHE A 98 5.79 5.22 -2.20
N VAL A 99 4.56 4.77 -2.48
CA VAL A 99 3.32 5.56 -2.41
C VAL A 99 2.45 5.01 -1.29
N GLU A 100 1.99 5.89 -0.41
CA GLU A 100 1.04 5.54 0.66
C GLU A 100 -0.40 5.67 0.16
N VAL A 101 -1.23 4.67 0.45
CA VAL A 101 -2.63 4.60 0.03
C VAL A 101 -3.54 4.36 1.22
N HIS A 102 -4.65 5.10 1.27
CA HIS A 102 -5.76 4.88 2.20
C HIS A 102 -7.08 4.85 1.45
N ILE A 103 -7.86 3.78 1.64
CA ILE A 103 -9.19 3.63 1.02
C ILE A 103 -10.13 4.76 1.49
N SER A 104 -10.23 4.96 2.81
CA SER A 104 -11.03 6.02 3.42
C SER A 104 -10.27 7.34 3.49
N ASN A 105 -10.98 8.46 3.56
CA ASN A 105 -10.37 9.76 3.86
C ASN A 105 -9.98 9.82 5.34
N ILE A 106 -8.70 9.59 5.66
CA ILE A 106 -8.21 9.57 7.04
C ILE A 106 -8.36 10.92 7.76
N HIS A 107 -8.44 12.03 7.02
CA HIS A 107 -8.60 13.38 7.58
C HIS A 107 -10.03 13.71 7.99
N GLN A 108 -11.03 12.94 7.54
CA GLN A 108 -12.43 13.05 8.01
C GLN A 108 -12.70 12.18 9.24
N ARG A 109 -11.70 11.39 9.66
CA ARG A 109 -11.83 10.42 10.75
C ARG A 109 -11.28 10.98 12.06
N GLU A 110 -11.18 10.13 13.08
CA GLU A 110 -10.68 10.48 14.40
C GLU A 110 -9.30 11.15 14.34
N ALA A 111 -9.03 12.13 15.22
CA ALA A 111 -7.81 12.95 15.15
C ALA A 111 -6.50 12.14 15.15
N PHE A 112 -6.45 10.98 15.81
CA PHE A 112 -5.26 10.13 15.81
C PHE A 112 -4.94 9.55 14.42
N ARG A 113 -5.90 9.54 13.49
CA ARG A 113 -5.71 9.07 12.12
C ARG A 113 -5.16 10.13 11.18
N HIS A 114 -5.07 11.38 11.63
CA HIS A 114 -4.57 12.47 10.79
C HIS A 114 -3.05 12.43 10.67
N HIS A 115 -2.37 11.78 11.62
CA HIS A 115 -0.93 11.62 11.62
C HIS A 115 -0.52 10.26 11.04
N SER A 116 0.43 10.29 10.11
CA SER A 116 1.09 9.12 9.54
C SER A 116 2.59 9.23 9.78
N TYR A 117 3.22 8.15 10.24
CA TYR A 117 4.68 8.01 10.32
C TYR A 117 5.33 7.75 8.96
N LEU A 118 4.53 7.50 7.91
CA LEU A 118 5.03 7.13 6.58
C LEU A 118 4.93 8.30 5.60
N SER A 119 3.98 9.21 5.80
CA SER A 119 3.66 10.27 4.83
C SER A 119 4.82 11.24 4.56
N ASP A 120 5.69 11.49 5.55
CA ASP A 120 6.86 12.37 5.40
C ASP A 120 7.98 11.74 4.55
N VAL A 121 8.03 10.41 4.48
CA VAL A 121 9.04 9.66 3.71
C VAL A 121 8.48 9.00 2.44
N ALA A 122 7.16 9.09 2.21
CA ALA A 122 6.52 8.65 0.98
C ALA A 122 6.79 9.63 -0.18
N VAL A 123 6.77 9.12 -1.42
CA VAL A 123 6.78 10.00 -2.62
C VAL A 123 5.48 10.77 -2.75
N GLY A 124 4.37 10.17 -2.32
CA GLY A 124 3.05 10.77 -2.32
C GLY A 124 2.07 9.94 -1.51
N VAL A 125 0.97 10.56 -1.14
CA VAL A 125 -0.12 9.96 -0.36
C VAL A 125 -1.42 10.13 -1.14
N ILE A 126 -2.18 9.04 -1.28
CA ILE A 126 -3.53 9.06 -1.83
C ILE A 126 -4.48 8.56 -0.75
N CYS A 127 -5.45 9.38 -0.34
CA CYS A 127 -6.45 8.97 0.64
C CYS A 127 -7.87 9.34 0.20
N GLY A 128 -8.84 8.49 0.54
CA GLY A 128 -10.26 8.80 0.36
C GLY A 128 -10.83 8.58 -1.04
N LEU A 129 -10.08 7.97 -1.95
CA LEU A 129 -10.55 7.61 -3.30
C LEU A 129 -11.04 6.15 -3.36
N GLY A 130 -11.29 5.50 -2.22
CA GLY A 130 -11.68 4.11 -2.20
C GLY A 130 -10.61 3.21 -2.84
N VAL A 131 -11.06 2.23 -3.62
CA VAL A 131 -10.16 1.31 -4.34
C VAL A 131 -9.42 1.97 -5.51
N ASP A 132 -9.96 3.07 -6.06
CA ASP A 132 -9.31 3.82 -7.15
C ASP A 132 -7.99 4.44 -6.70
N GLY A 133 -7.79 4.64 -5.39
CA GLY A 133 -6.51 5.05 -4.84
C GLY A 133 -5.37 4.07 -5.15
N TYR A 134 -5.64 2.76 -5.15
CA TYR A 134 -4.65 1.75 -5.56
C TYR A 134 -4.33 1.87 -7.04
N HIS A 135 -5.35 2.03 -7.89
CA HIS A 135 -5.17 2.18 -9.33
C HIS A 135 -4.30 3.39 -9.67
N ALA A 136 -4.57 4.54 -9.05
CA ALA A 136 -3.80 5.75 -9.22
C ALA A 136 -2.35 5.60 -8.73
N ALA A 137 -2.14 4.96 -7.57
CA ALA A 137 -0.80 4.73 -7.03
C ALA A 137 0.04 3.80 -7.93
N ILE A 138 -0.56 2.74 -8.46
CA ILE A 138 0.10 1.79 -9.35
C ILE A 138 0.43 2.45 -10.69
N ASP A 139 -0.50 3.22 -11.26
CA ASP A 139 -0.26 3.95 -12.51
C ASP A 139 0.89 4.96 -12.36
N PHE A 140 0.89 5.70 -11.23
CA PHE A 140 1.99 6.60 -10.90
C PHE A 140 3.31 5.86 -10.75
N ALA A 141 3.34 4.74 -10.02
CA ALA A 141 4.55 3.93 -9.83
C ALA A 141 5.12 3.45 -11.18
N ILE A 142 4.29 2.91 -12.07
CA ILE A 142 4.70 2.46 -13.41
C ILE A 142 5.31 3.60 -14.21
N LYS A 143 4.68 4.78 -14.19
CA LYS A 143 5.05 5.91 -15.05
C LYS A 143 6.20 6.75 -14.51
N LYS A 144 6.38 6.84 -13.19
CA LYS A 144 7.21 7.89 -12.55
C LYS A 144 8.29 7.37 -11.61
N LEU A 145 8.05 6.24 -10.95
CA LEU A 145 9.08 5.54 -10.18
C LEU A 145 9.82 4.62 -11.14
#